data_AF-A0A7K9I1Q6-F1
#
_entry.id   AF-A0A7K9I1Q6-F1
#
_cell.length_a   1.000
_cell.length_b   1.000
_cell.length_c   1.000
_cell.angle_alpha   90.00
_cell.angle_beta   90.00
_cell.angle_gamma   90.00
#
_symmetry.space_group_name_H-M   'P 1'
#
loop_
_entity.id
_entity.type
_entity.pdbx_description
1 polymer ?
#
loop_
_entity_poly.entity_id
_entity_poly.type
_entity_poly.pdbx_seq_one_letter_code
_entity_poly.pdbx_strand_id
1 'polypeptide(L)'
;GVGMGMTAPVSITAFPAEDGSLQQKVKVALRIPSQFQDNPPCPSDESIKIEERQGMTIYSTQFGGYAKETDYVSYAAKLRSALESEATYHKDFYFCNGYDPPMKPYGRRNEVWFLKE
;
A
#
# COMPACT_ATOMS: atom_id res chain seq x y z
N GLY A 1 -14.71 10.70 -20.87
CA GLY A 1 -13.70 9.75 -20.37
C GLY A 1 -14.35 8.42 -20.04
N VAL A 2 -13.55 7.36 -19.90
CA VAL A 2 -14.03 6.01 -19.51
C VAL A 2 -14.18 5.95 -17.99
N GLY A 3 -15.30 5.45 -17.49
CA GLY A 3 -15.49 5.19 -16.05
C GLY A 3 -14.86 3.86 -15.66
N MET A 4 -13.75 3.89 -14.92
CA MET A 4 -13.06 2.66 -14.47
C MET A 4 -13.61 2.10 -13.15
N GLY A 5 -14.43 2.86 -12.43
CA GLY A 5 -14.86 2.50 -11.08
C GLY A 5 -13.73 2.61 -10.05
N MET A 6 -14.00 2.15 -8.83
CA MET A 6 -13.02 2.11 -7.73
C MET A 6 -12.48 0.69 -7.56
N THR A 7 -11.18 0.59 -7.35
CA THR A 7 -10.50 -0.68 -7.04
C THR A 7 -9.92 -0.65 -5.64
N ALA A 8 -9.95 -1.79 -4.97
CA ALA A 8 -9.26 -2.00 -3.72
C ALA A 8 -8.05 -2.96 -3.93
N PRO A 9 -6.99 -2.84 -3.11
CA PRO A 9 -6.77 -1.76 -2.14
C PRO A 9 -6.26 -0.46 -2.80
N VAL A 10 -6.36 0.64 -2.08
CA VAL A 10 -5.48 1.81 -2.28
C VAL A 10 -4.17 1.49 -1.59
N SER A 11 -3.05 1.51 -2.32
CA SER A 11 -1.73 1.19 -1.81
C SER A 11 -0.87 2.45 -1.74
N ILE A 12 -0.29 2.74 -0.58
CA ILE A 12 0.64 3.85 -0.38
C ILE A 12 2.02 3.25 -0.14
N THR A 13 3.01 3.61 -0.95
CA THR A 13 4.41 3.33 -0.62
C THR A 13 4.88 4.34 0.40
N ALA A 14 5.17 3.85 1.60
CA ALA A 14 5.69 4.62 2.71
C ALA A 14 7.20 4.40 2.86
N PHE A 15 7.93 5.47 3.17
CA PHE A 15 9.36 5.44 3.40
C PHE A 15 9.63 5.81 4.85
N PRO A 16 10.14 4.89 5.69
CA PRO A 16 10.48 5.22 7.07
C PRO A 16 11.64 6.23 7.12
N ALA A 17 11.57 7.15 8.08
CA ALA A 17 12.65 8.04 8.47
C ALA A 17 13.47 7.44 9.63
N GLU A 18 14.64 8.02 9.90
CA GLU A 18 15.53 7.55 10.97
C GLU A 18 14.92 7.65 12.37
N ASP A 19 14.02 8.62 12.57
CA ASP A 19 13.28 8.83 13.84
C ASP A 19 12.06 7.91 14.01
N GLY A 20 11.80 7.03 13.03
CA GLY A 20 10.66 6.12 13.01
C GLY A 20 9.36 6.71 12.47
N SER A 21 9.34 8.00 12.10
CA SER A 21 8.22 8.63 11.38
C SER A 21 8.23 8.25 9.89
N LEU A 22 7.20 8.66 9.14
CA LEU A 22 7.23 8.56 7.69
C LEU A 22 7.82 9.83 7.07
N GLN A 23 8.67 9.64 6.06
CA GLN A 23 9.10 10.76 5.22
C GLN A 23 7.88 11.37 4.51
N GLN A 24 7.91 12.68 4.26
CA GLN A 24 6.90 13.38 3.46
C GLN A 24 7.04 13.09 1.95
N LYS A 25 7.22 11.81 1.61
CA LYS A 25 7.27 11.27 0.27
C LYS A 25 6.29 10.11 0.22
N VAL A 26 5.16 10.32 -0.43
CA VAL A 26 4.13 9.29 -0.58
C VAL A 26 3.88 9.03 -2.05
N LYS A 27 3.88 7.75 -2.43
CA LYS A 27 3.42 7.31 -3.74
C LYS A 27 2.11 6.56 -3.53
N VAL A 28 1.03 7.08 -4.10
CA VAL A 28 -0.29 6.44 -4.04
C VAL A 28 -0.51 5.67 -5.34
N ALA A 29 -0.89 4.41 -5.22
CA ALA A 29 -1.16 3.51 -6.33
C ALA A 29 -2.55 2.90 -6.20
N LEU A 30 -3.24 2.84 -7.33
CA LEU A 30 -4.53 2.16 -7.50
C LEU A 30 -4.33 1.05 -8.52
N ARG A 31 -4.85 -0.14 -8.24
CA ARG A 31 -4.80 -1.24 -9.19
C ARG A 31 -5.74 -0.95 -10.37
N ILE A 32 -5.22 -0.96 -11.59
CA ILE A 32 -6.06 -0.86 -12.78
C ILE A 32 -6.97 -2.11 -12.87
N PRO A 33 -8.30 -1.96 -13.05
CA PRO A 33 -9.22 -3.10 -13.19
C PRO A 33 -8.77 -4.05 -14.30
N SER A 34 -9.00 -5.35 -14.13
CA SER A 34 -8.47 -6.39 -15.03
C SER A 34 -8.84 -6.14 -16.51
N GLN A 35 -10.03 -5.62 -16.79
CA GLN A 35 -10.50 -5.31 -18.15
C GLN A 35 -9.71 -4.20 -18.87
N PHE A 36 -8.91 -3.41 -18.14
CA PHE A 36 -8.09 -2.33 -18.68
C PHE A 36 -6.59 -2.58 -18.54
N GLN A 37 -6.15 -3.73 -18.01
CA GLN A 37 -4.71 -3.95 -17.77
C GLN A 37 -3.91 -4.06 -19.07
N ASP A 38 -4.48 -4.67 -20.11
CA ASP A 38 -3.80 -4.81 -21.41
C ASP A 38 -3.70 -3.48 -22.17
N ASN A 39 -4.64 -2.57 -21.95
CA ASN A 39 -4.67 -1.25 -22.59
C ASN A 39 -5.29 -0.19 -21.65
N PRO A 40 -4.51 0.30 -20.68
CA PRO A 40 -5.01 1.26 -19.70
C PRO A 40 -5.30 2.61 -20.36
N PRO A 41 -6.38 3.30 -19.97
CA PRO A 41 -6.67 4.63 -20.51
C PRO A 41 -5.57 5.62 -20.12
N CYS A 42 -5.19 6.47 -21.06
CA CYS A 42 -4.19 7.51 -20.83
C CYS A 42 -4.69 8.49 -19.74
N PRO A 43 -3.90 8.73 -18.67
CA PRO A 43 -4.25 9.73 -17.68
C PRO A 43 -4.31 11.12 -18.31
N SER A 44 -5.32 11.92 -17.94
CA SER A 44 -5.43 13.32 -18.36
C SER A 44 -4.57 14.28 -17.53
N ASP A 45 -4.12 13.83 -16.36
CA ASP A 45 -3.26 14.59 -15.45
C ASP A 45 -1.83 14.07 -15.57
N GLU A 46 -0.89 14.96 -15.87
CA GLU A 46 0.53 14.64 -16.08
C GLU A 46 1.25 14.15 -14.81
N SER A 47 0.69 14.42 -13.63
CA SER A 47 1.20 13.91 -12.35
C SER A 47 0.93 12.40 -12.16
N ILE A 48 -0.03 11.85 -12.91
CA ILE A 48 -0.42 10.44 -12.85
C ILE A 48 0.38 9.66 -13.88
N LYS A 49 1.02 8.58 -13.42
CA LYS A 49 1.78 7.68 -14.28
C LYS A 49 1.22 6.27 -14.19
N ILE A 50 1.14 5.59 -15.32
CA ILE A 50 0.89 4.16 -15.37
C ILE A 50 2.20 3.46 -15.00
N GLU A 51 2.14 2.62 -13.97
CA GLU A 51 3.27 1.83 -13.49
C GLU A 51 2.94 0.35 -13.72
N GLU A 52 3.79 -0.33 -14.47
CA GLU A 52 3.77 -1.78 -14.52
C GLU A 52 4.52 -2.32 -13.30
N ARG A 53 3.81 -3.06 -12.45
CA ARG A 53 4.39 -3.71 -11.28
C ARG A 53 4.46 -5.21 -11.53
N GLN A 54 5.67 -5.75 -11.53
CA GLN A 54 5.89 -7.19 -11.65
C GLN A 54 5.29 -7.94 -10.45
N GLY A 55 5.08 -9.25 -10.63
CA GLY A 55 4.67 -10.13 -9.55
C GLY A 55 5.64 -10.01 -8.35
N MET A 56 5.08 -9.85 -7.16
CA MET A 56 5.85 -9.63 -5.94
C MET A 56 5.45 -10.64 -4.86
N THR A 57 6.44 -11.08 -4.07
CA THR A 57 6.20 -11.85 -2.86
C THR A 57 6.26 -10.91 -1.67
N ILE A 58 5.27 -10.96 -0.79
CA ILE A 58 5.16 -10.05 0.34
C ILE A 58 4.98 -10.81 1.65
N TYR A 59 5.39 -10.17 2.74
CA TYR A 59 4.93 -10.48 4.08
C TYR A 59 3.87 -9.45 4.46
N SER A 60 2.74 -9.89 5.00
CA SER A 60 1.63 -8.99 5.33
C SER A 60 1.14 -9.17 6.77
N THR A 61 0.66 -8.07 7.36
CA THR A 61 -0.15 -8.10 8.58
C THR A 61 -1.43 -7.32 8.35
N GLN A 62 -2.53 -7.81 8.94
CA GLN A 62 -3.86 -7.22 8.82
C GLN A 62 -4.28 -6.58 10.13
N PHE A 63 -4.96 -5.43 10.05
CA PHE A 63 -5.58 -4.78 11.19
C PHE A 63 -6.86 -4.04 10.81
N GLY A 64 -7.69 -3.78 11.83
CA GLY A 64 -8.97 -3.10 11.69
C GLY A 64 -8.94 -1.63 12.11
N GLY A 65 -10.08 -0.95 11.93
CA GLY A 65 -10.27 0.43 12.36
C GLY A 65 -9.88 1.48 11.33
N TYR A 66 -9.91 2.75 11.75
CA TYR A 66 -9.48 3.88 10.94
C TYR A 66 -7.95 3.98 11.00
N ALA A 67 -7.27 3.52 9.96
CA ALA A 67 -5.82 3.56 9.92
C ALA A 67 -5.31 5.00 9.75
N LYS A 68 -4.56 5.47 10.74
CA LYS A 68 -3.71 6.66 10.65
C LYS A 68 -2.26 6.26 10.43
N GLU A 69 -1.41 7.24 10.17
CA GLU A 69 0.04 7.03 10.05
C GLU A 69 0.62 6.27 11.24
N THR A 70 0.27 6.66 12.46
CA THR A 70 0.74 6.01 13.70
C THR A 70 0.36 4.54 13.78
N ASP A 71 -0.81 4.17 13.25
CA ASP A 71 -1.25 2.78 13.21
C ASP A 71 -0.38 1.99 12.23
N TYR A 72 -0.17 2.51 11.01
CA TYR A 72 0.70 1.85 10.03
C TYR A 72 2.13 1.67 10.55
N VAL A 73 2.71 2.68 11.18
CA VAL A 73 4.05 2.59 11.81
C VAL A 73 4.06 1.52 12.90
N SER A 74 3.05 1.49 13.77
CA SER A 74 2.94 0.48 14.84
C SER A 74 2.82 -0.94 14.29
N TYR A 75 1.96 -1.17 13.30
CA TYR A 75 1.79 -2.50 12.70
C TYR A 75 2.99 -2.92 11.84
N ALA A 76 3.69 -1.98 11.20
CA ALA A 76 4.97 -2.26 10.55
C ALA A 76 6.03 -2.72 11.56
N ALA A 77 6.14 -2.07 12.72
CA ALA A 77 7.05 -2.48 13.78
C ALA A 77 6.71 -3.88 14.33
N LYS A 78 5.42 -4.20 14.48
CA LYS A 78 4.96 -5.55 14.87
C LYS A 78 5.32 -6.60 13.83
N LEU A 79 5.07 -6.33 12.54
CA LEU A 79 5.43 -7.25 11.45
C LEU A 79 6.94 -7.46 11.38
N ARG A 80 7.72 -6.39 11.51
CA ARG A 80 9.20 -6.46 11.57
C ARG A 80 9.69 -7.32 12.73
N SER A 81 9.07 -7.17 13.90
CA SER A 81 9.41 -7.97 15.07
C SER A 81 9.02 -9.45 14.87
N ALA A 82 7.91 -9.73 14.19
CA ALA A 82 7.47 -11.10 13.92
C ALA A 82 8.29 -11.83 12.85
N LEU A 83 8.96 -11.09 11.96
CA LEU A 83 9.78 -11.64 10.88
C LEU A 83 11.23 -11.96 11.30
N GLU A 84 11.68 -11.45 12.46
CA GLU A 84 13.00 -11.66 13.09
C GLU A 84 14.18 -11.79 12.08
N SER A 85 15.12 -12.72 12.31
CA SER A 85 16.33 -12.92 11.48
C SER A 85 16.12 -13.85 10.29
N GLU A 86 14.95 -14.46 10.14
CA GLU A 86 14.71 -15.50 9.12
C GLU A 86 14.24 -14.93 7.78
N ALA A 87 13.66 -13.72 7.77
CA ALA A 87 13.08 -13.13 6.57
C ALA A 87 13.97 -12.03 5.95
N THR A 88 14.29 -12.20 4.67
CA THR A 88 14.90 -11.15 3.85
C THR A 88 13.81 -10.32 3.16
N TYR A 89 13.81 -9.02 3.39
CA TYR A 89 12.82 -8.09 2.84
C TYR A 89 13.38 -6.66 2.80
N HIS A 90 12.86 -5.85 1.87
CA HIS A 90 13.26 -4.46 1.70
C HIS A 90 12.89 -3.62 2.93
N LYS A 91 13.89 -2.96 3.53
CA LYS A 91 13.72 -2.13 4.74
C LYS A 91 13.52 -0.65 4.42
N ASP A 92 13.81 -0.25 3.19
CA ASP A 92 13.77 1.16 2.75
C ASP A 92 12.34 1.66 2.50
N PHE A 93 11.39 0.75 2.32
CA PHE A 93 9.99 1.08 2.11
C PHE A 93 9.07 -0.07 2.53
N TYR A 94 7.80 0.27 2.72
CA TYR A 94 6.73 -0.70 2.89
C TYR A 94 5.43 -0.17 2.30
N PHE A 95 4.45 -1.05 2.10
CA PHE A 95 3.16 -0.66 1.57
C PHE A 95 2.11 -0.57 2.68
N CYS A 96 1.36 0.51 2.68
CA CYS A 96 0.18 0.72 3.51
C CYS A 96 -1.05 0.55 2.61
N ASN A 97 -1.87 -0.47 2.88
CA ASN A 97 -2.99 -0.84 2.02
C ASN A 97 -4.32 -0.65 2.74
N GLY A 98 -5.16 0.23 2.20
CA GLY A 98 -6.52 0.45 2.66
C GLY A 98 -7.54 -0.13 1.69
N TYR A 99 -8.43 -0.98 2.18
CA TYR A 99 -9.45 -1.64 1.34
C TYR A 99 -10.80 -0.93 1.37
N ASP A 100 -11.13 -0.31 2.50
CA ASP A 100 -12.46 0.24 2.73
C ASP A 100 -12.49 1.76 2.56
N PRO A 101 -13.54 2.30 1.91
CA PRO A 101 -13.72 3.74 1.77
C PRO A 101 -13.94 4.42 3.13
N PRO A 102 -13.67 5.74 3.24
CA PRO A 102 -13.76 6.49 4.50
C PRO A 102 -15.10 6.37 5.22
N MET A 103 -16.19 6.17 4.46
CA MET A 103 -17.58 6.16 4.92
C MET A 103 -18.03 4.85 5.59
N LYS A 104 -17.21 3.78 5.61
CA LYS A 104 -17.58 2.51 6.24
C LYS A 104 -17.15 2.48 7.72
N PRO A 105 -18.08 2.45 8.70
CA PRO A 105 -17.73 2.61 10.11
C PRO A 105 -17.16 1.33 10.78
N TYR A 106 -17.55 0.13 10.33
CA TYR A 106 -17.16 -1.14 10.95
C TYR A 106 -16.60 -2.14 9.92
N GLY A 107 -15.84 -3.12 10.40
CA GLY A 107 -15.30 -4.20 9.56
C GLY A 107 -14.31 -3.70 8.50
N ARG A 108 -13.56 -2.64 8.83
CA ARG A 108 -12.52 -2.11 7.96
C ARG A 108 -11.30 -3.04 7.97
N ARG A 109 -10.69 -3.23 6.81
CA ARG A 109 -9.46 -3.99 6.60
C ARG A 109 -8.37 -3.06 6.10
N ASN A 110 -7.26 -3.03 6.83
CA ASN A 110 -6.03 -2.39 6.42
C ASN A 110 -4.89 -3.39 6.56
N GLU A 111 -3.85 -3.22 5.75
CA GLU A 111 -2.68 -4.10 5.77
C GLU A 111 -1.37 -3.32 5.64
N VAL A 112 -0.33 -3.84 6.29
CA VAL A 112 1.06 -3.45 6.01
C VAL A 112 1.75 -4.58 5.27
N TRP A 113 2.42 -4.27 4.17
CA TRP A 113 3.21 -5.23 3.40
C TRP A 113 4.69 -4.87 3.36
N PHE A 114 5.54 -5.86 3.63
CA PHE A 114 6.97 -5.81 3.32
C PHE A 114 7.25 -6.63 2.08
N LEU A 115 8.01 -6.05 1.16
CA LEU A 115 8.42 -6.74 -0.07
C LEU A 115 9.57 -7.69 0.26
N LYS A 116 9.39 -8.98 -0.02
CA LYS A 116 10.45 -9.98 0.10
C LYS A 116 11.55 -9.67 -0.93
N GLU A 117 12.80 -9.77 -0.50
CA GLU A 117 13.98 -9.70 -1.38
C GLU A 117 14.15 -10.98 -2.22
#